data_AF-A0AAD5KSX1-F1
#
_entry.id   AF-A0AAD5KSX1-F1
#
_cell.length_a   1.000
_cell.length_b   1.000
_cell.length_c   1.000
_cell.angle_alpha   90.00
_cell.angle_beta   90.00
_cell.angle_gamma   90.00
#
_symmetry.space_group_name_H-M   'P 1'
#
loop_
_entity.id
_entity.type
_entity.pdbx_description
1 polymer ?
#
loop_
_entity_poly.entity_id
_entity_poly.type
_entity_poly.pdbx_seq_one_letter_code
_entity_poly.pdbx_strand_id
1 'polypeptide(L)'
;MKGNMAKLGETTQAVDVTARRRGLRLLAKCVSGPKAQLLEREIFIATGENWTEYRNLVWSRFNNLQRNDTLRIDFETGKVGEEASLKCHTKTWPSRSCGERERIYWENPLRSQAEDLTKYATDAFQCYKCKSRKCLYTQVQTRSADEPMTTRVKCLHCGHGWKC
;
A
#
# COMPACT_ATOMS: atom_id res chain seq x y z
N MET A 1 13.45 -38.70 28.84
CA MET A 1 13.34 -38.53 27.37
C MET A 1 14.25 -37.37 26.95
N LYS A 2 15.50 -37.67 26.58
CA LYS A 2 16.42 -36.69 25.98
C LYS A 2 16.29 -36.84 24.47
N GLY A 3 15.66 -35.87 23.80
CA GLY A 3 15.35 -35.95 22.38
C GLY A 3 15.49 -34.59 21.70
N ASN A 4 16.61 -34.40 21.02
CA ASN A 4 16.79 -33.64 19.78
C ASN A 4 16.27 -32.18 19.70
N MET A 5 16.93 -31.25 20.40
CA MET A 5 16.88 -29.81 20.05
C MET A 5 18.05 -29.34 19.16
N ALA A 6 18.94 -30.24 18.69
CA ALA A 6 20.18 -29.87 18.00
C ALA A 6 20.13 -29.83 16.46
N LYS A 7 19.00 -30.16 15.81
CA LYS A 7 18.92 -30.26 14.33
C LYS A 7 18.22 -29.10 13.61
N LEU A 8 17.79 -28.07 14.33
CA LEU A 8 17.09 -26.91 13.74
C LEU A 8 18.05 -25.78 13.29
N GLY A 9 19.35 -25.84 13.65
CA GLY A 9 20.32 -24.77 13.34
C GLY A 9 21.06 -24.92 12.01
N GLU A 10 21.24 -26.15 11.50
CA GLU A 10 22.01 -26.38 10.26
C GLU A 10 21.15 -26.23 8.99
N THR A 11 19.85 -26.51 9.08
CA THR A 11 18.91 -26.42 7.96
C THR A 11 18.50 -24.98 7.66
N THR A 12 18.43 -24.11 8.67
CA THR A 12 18.12 -22.68 8.48
C THR A 12 19.26 -21.97 7.74
N GLN A 13 20.51 -22.14 8.19
CA GLN A 13 21.68 -21.53 7.54
C GLN A 13 21.83 -21.92 6.05
N ALA A 14 21.57 -23.17 5.69
CA ALA A 14 21.64 -23.61 4.29
C ALA A 14 20.50 -23.01 3.42
N VAL A 15 19.28 -22.92 3.96
CA VAL A 15 18.14 -22.30 3.26
C VAL A 15 18.38 -20.80 3.08
N ASP A 16 18.99 -20.14 4.07
CA ASP A 16 19.33 -18.72 4.07
C ASP A 16 20.33 -18.37 2.96
N VAL A 17 21.39 -19.17 2.81
CA VAL A 17 22.39 -18.99 1.75
C VAL A 17 21.77 -19.16 0.35
N THR A 18 20.86 -20.13 0.19
CA THR A 18 20.19 -20.33 -1.11
C THR A 18 19.21 -19.22 -1.44
N ALA A 19 18.48 -18.68 -0.46
CA ALA A 19 17.56 -17.56 -0.65
C ALA A 19 18.31 -16.29 -1.06
N ARG A 20 19.43 -15.99 -0.39
CA ARG A 20 20.28 -14.84 -0.72
C ARG A 20 20.88 -14.93 -2.12
N ARG A 21 21.37 -16.12 -2.51
CA ARG A 21 21.85 -16.37 -3.89
C ARG A 21 20.77 -16.21 -4.95
N ARG A 22 19.51 -16.52 -4.64
CA ARG A 22 18.37 -16.30 -5.55
C ARG A 22 18.07 -14.81 -5.67
N GLY A 23 18.06 -14.07 -4.55
CA GLY A 23 17.85 -12.63 -4.53
C GLY A 23 18.92 -11.88 -5.33
N LEU A 24 20.20 -12.21 -5.11
CA LEU A 24 21.31 -11.64 -5.86
C LEU A 24 21.19 -11.89 -7.37
N ARG A 25 20.86 -13.11 -7.77
CA ARG A 25 20.64 -13.46 -9.19
C ARG A 25 19.48 -12.69 -9.82
N LEU A 26 18.45 -12.36 -9.04
CA LEU A 26 17.33 -11.56 -9.52
C LEU A 26 17.78 -10.12 -9.81
N LEU A 27 18.46 -9.50 -8.86
CA LEU A 27 18.93 -8.11 -8.97
C LEU A 27 20.00 -7.94 -10.06
N ALA A 28 20.88 -8.93 -10.22
CA ALA A 28 21.92 -8.94 -11.25
C ALA A 28 21.38 -9.00 -12.70
N LYS A 29 20.07 -9.21 -12.90
CA LYS A 29 19.45 -9.09 -14.22
C LYS A 29 19.27 -7.64 -14.67
N CYS A 30 19.21 -6.70 -13.73
CA CYS A 30 18.90 -5.29 -14.01
C CYS A 30 20.07 -4.35 -13.77
N VAL A 31 21.03 -4.72 -12.93
CA VAL A 31 22.12 -3.84 -12.45
C VAL A 31 23.44 -4.59 -12.51
N SER A 32 24.56 -3.86 -12.59
CA SER A 32 25.89 -4.47 -12.51
C SER A 32 26.08 -5.34 -11.26
N GLY A 33 26.87 -6.39 -11.41
CA GLY A 33 27.20 -7.35 -10.36
C GLY A 33 27.61 -6.74 -9.01
N PRO A 34 28.56 -5.78 -8.94
CA PRO A 34 28.98 -5.20 -7.66
C PRO A 34 27.86 -4.42 -6.98
N LYS A 35 27.09 -3.62 -7.73
CA LYS A 35 25.98 -2.85 -7.15
C LYS A 35 24.81 -3.73 -6.73
N ALA A 36 24.55 -4.83 -7.45
CA ALA A 36 23.57 -5.82 -7.04
C ALA A 36 23.95 -6.50 -5.71
N GLN A 37 25.24 -6.75 -5.47
CA GLN A 37 25.73 -7.29 -4.20
C GLN A 37 25.57 -6.29 -3.04
N LEU A 38 25.86 -5.01 -3.28
CA LEU A 38 25.66 -3.96 -2.29
C LEU A 38 24.19 -3.87 -1.88
N LEU A 39 23.28 -3.81 -2.86
CA LEU A 39 21.85 -3.71 -2.61
C LEU A 39 21.28 -4.95 -1.90
N GLU A 40 21.74 -6.15 -2.27
CA GLU A 40 21.35 -7.38 -1.55
C GLU A 40 21.81 -7.37 -0.10
N ARG A 41 23.07 -6.95 0.14
CA ARG A 41 23.65 -6.86 1.48
C ARG A 41 22.88 -5.86 2.34
N GLU A 42 22.53 -4.70 1.79
CA GLU A 42 21.75 -3.67 2.47
C GLU A 42 20.35 -4.18 2.86
N ILE A 43 19.65 -4.85 1.93
CA ILE A 43 18.32 -5.42 2.22
C ILE A 43 18.44 -6.48 3.33
N PHE A 44 19.48 -7.30 3.30
CA PHE A 44 19.72 -8.31 4.33
C PHE A 44 19.98 -7.68 5.70
N ILE A 45 20.82 -6.64 5.78
CA ILE A 45 21.09 -5.91 7.03
C ILE A 45 19.80 -5.27 7.58
N ALA A 46 18.96 -4.70 6.70
CA ALA A 46 17.73 -4.04 7.09
C ALA A 46 16.64 -5.00 7.61
N THR A 47 16.57 -6.22 7.08
CA THR A 47 15.52 -7.20 7.41
C THR A 47 15.91 -8.23 8.46
N GLY A 48 17.21 -8.49 8.64
CA GLY A 48 17.71 -9.51 9.55
C GLY A 48 17.19 -10.90 9.19
N GLU A 49 16.56 -11.58 10.15
CA GLU A 49 16.04 -12.95 9.99
C GLU A 49 14.63 -13.01 9.35
N ASN A 50 14.02 -11.86 9.02
CA ASN A 50 12.68 -11.84 8.43
C ASN A 50 12.70 -12.10 6.91
N TRP A 51 12.65 -13.37 6.54
CA TRP A 51 12.75 -13.83 5.14
C TRP A 51 11.59 -13.43 4.23
N THR A 52 10.39 -13.19 4.77
CA THR A 52 9.25 -12.73 3.96
C THR A 52 9.46 -11.28 3.56
N GLU A 53 9.86 -10.42 4.51
CA GLU A 53 10.20 -9.03 4.23
C GLU A 53 11.43 -8.92 3.30
N TYR A 54 12.45 -9.76 3.49
CA TYR A 54 13.59 -9.83 2.58
C TYR A 54 13.15 -10.10 1.14
N ARG A 55 12.35 -11.15 0.90
CA ARG A 55 11.87 -11.49 -0.45
C ARG A 55 11.01 -10.39 -1.05
N ASN A 56 10.14 -9.78 -0.25
CA ASN A 56 9.27 -8.69 -0.68
C ASN A 56 10.07 -7.47 -1.11
N LEU A 57 11.09 -7.09 -0.32
CA LEU A 57 11.97 -5.98 -0.66
C LEU A 57 12.78 -6.29 -1.92
N VAL A 58 13.47 -7.44 -1.98
CA VAL A 58 14.23 -7.83 -3.18
C VAL A 58 13.37 -7.78 -4.44
N TRP A 59 12.14 -8.32 -4.40
CA TRP A 59 11.22 -8.27 -5.53
C TRP A 59 10.77 -6.86 -5.88
N SER A 60 10.39 -6.06 -4.88
CA SER A 60 10.00 -4.65 -5.06
C SER A 60 11.13 -3.87 -5.74
N ARG A 61 12.35 -4.03 -5.24
CA ARG A 61 13.56 -3.34 -5.70
C ARG A 61 13.88 -3.73 -7.15
N PHE A 62 13.84 -5.03 -7.46
CA PHE A 62 13.96 -5.54 -8.82
C PHE A 62 12.89 -4.97 -9.77
N ASN A 63 11.60 -5.04 -9.40
CA ASN A 63 10.51 -4.59 -10.25
C ASN A 63 10.57 -3.08 -10.52
N ASN A 64 11.03 -2.28 -9.55
CA ASN A 64 11.22 -0.84 -9.74
C ASN A 64 12.37 -0.52 -10.69
N LEU A 65 13.50 -1.22 -10.56
CA LEU A 65 14.65 -1.08 -11.45
C LEU A 65 14.37 -1.59 -12.87
N GLN A 66 13.52 -2.62 -13.00
CA GLN A 66 13.10 -3.15 -14.29
C GLN A 66 12.15 -2.21 -15.03
N ARG A 67 11.26 -1.50 -14.31
CA ARG A 67 10.24 -0.62 -14.90
C ARG A 67 10.70 0.81 -15.15
N ASN A 68 11.73 1.29 -14.44
CA ASN A 68 12.19 2.68 -14.53
C ASN A 68 13.65 2.75 -14.99
N ASP A 69 13.86 3.03 -16.27
CA ASP A 69 15.21 3.13 -16.86
C ASP A 69 16.03 4.28 -16.28
N THR A 70 15.40 5.40 -15.94
CA THR A 70 16.09 6.55 -15.32
C THR A 70 16.67 6.17 -13.97
N LEU A 71 15.90 5.49 -13.11
CA LEU A 71 16.36 5.02 -11.81
C LEU A 71 17.49 4.02 -11.95
N ARG A 72 17.41 3.13 -12.93
CA ARG A 72 18.47 2.16 -13.22
C ARG A 72 19.77 2.87 -13.62
N ILE A 73 19.70 3.86 -14.51
CA ILE A 73 20.88 4.64 -14.95
C ILE A 73 21.43 5.49 -13.81
N ASP A 74 20.59 6.14 -13.01
CA ASP A 74 21.01 6.98 -11.89
C ASP A 74 21.63 6.15 -10.76
N PHE A 75 21.11 4.94 -10.51
CA PHE A 75 21.70 3.98 -9.58
C PHE A 75 23.05 3.49 -10.08
N GLU A 76 23.17 3.15 -11.37
CA GLU A 76 24.43 2.69 -11.97
C GLU A 76 25.50 3.80 -11.93
N THR A 77 25.12 5.02 -12.28
CA THR A 77 26.01 6.20 -12.29
C THR A 77 26.34 6.74 -10.90
N GLY A 78 25.65 6.28 -9.84
CA GLY A 78 25.91 6.71 -8.46
C GLY A 78 25.39 8.11 -8.12
N LYS A 79 24.50 8.67 -8.95
CA LYS A 79 23.83 9.96 -8.68
C LYS A 79 22.84 9.87 -7.53
N VAL A 80 22.22 8.70 -7.35
CA VAL A 80 21.48 8.39 -6.13
C VAL A 80 22.51 7.98 -5.09
N GLY A 81 22.76 8.86 -4.12
CA GLY A 81 23.63 8.54 -2.99
C GLY A 81 23.14 7.26 -2.30
N GLU A 82 24.08 6.41 -1.88
CA GLU A 82 23.82 5.08 -1.31
C GLU A 82 22.72 5.13 -0.22
N GLU A 83 22.69 6.20 0.58
CA GLU A 83 21.69 6.45 1.63
C GLU A 83 20.24 6.70 1.14
N ALA A 84 20.05 7.19 -0.09
CA ALA A 84 18.72 7.44 -0.66
C ALA A 84 18.05 6.14 -1.15
N SER A 85 18.84 5.10 -1.48
CA SER A 85 18.36 3.73 -1.72
C SER A 85 17.73 3.12 -0.45
N LEU A 86 18.31 3.47 0.71
CA LEU A 86 18.02 2.88 2.03
C LEU A 86 16.78 3.45 2.73
N LYS A 87 16.36 4.70 2.47
CA LYS A 87 15.25 5.35 3.23
C LYS A 87 13.83 5.01 2.76
N CYS A 88 13.64 4.30 1.64
CA CYS A 88 12.29 3.85 1.22
C CYS A 88 11.93 2.48 1.84
N HIS A 89 11.66 2.48 3.16
CA HIS A 89 11.25 1.29 3.93
C HIS A 89 9.80 0.84 3.61
N THR A 90 9.01 1.64 2.91
CA THR A 90 7.64 1.29 2.51
C THR A 90 7.58 0.98 1.01
N LYS A 91 6.49 0.32 0.57
CA LYS A 91 6.26 -0.33 -0.73
C LYS A 91 6.44 0.54 -2.00
N THR A 92 6.97 1.75 -1.87
CA THR A 92 7.17 2.73 -2.93
C THR A 92 8.62 3.19 -2.90
N TRP A 93 9.43 2.58 -3.77
CA TRP A 93 10.70 3.17 -4.19
C TRP A 93 10.46 4.57 -4.77
N PRO A 94 11.44 5.48 -4.67
CA PRO A 94 11.34 6.77 -5.31
C PRO A 94 11.45 6.59 -6.83
N SER A 95 10.33 6.34 -7.51
CA SER A 95 10.16 6.88 -8.86
C SER A 95 9.92 8.37 -8.72
N ARG A 96 10.28 9.15 -9.75
CA ARG A 96 10.09 10.62 -9.83
C ARG A 96 8.65 11.07 -9.48
N SER A 97 7.69 10.14 -9.53
CA SER A 97 6.27 10.28 -9.20
C SER A 97 5.87 9.92 -7.75
N CYS A 98 6.81 9.52 -6.88
CA CYS A 98 6.51 9.11 -5.51
C CYS A 98 6.14 10.29 -4.60
N GLY A 99 6.83 11.43 -4.73
CA GLY A 99 6.50 12.64 -3.98
C GLY A 99 5.15 13.26 -4.36
N GLU A 100 4.77 13.17 -5.64
CA GLU A 100 3.49 13.69 -6.13
C GLU A 100 2.30 12.83 -5.67
N ARG A 101 2.47 11.51 -5.58
CA ARG A 101 1.39 10.57 -5.25
C ARG A 101 1.04 10.55 -3.77
N GLU A 102 2.01 10.81 -2.87
CA GLU A 102 1.76 11.02 -1.44
C GLU A 102 1.01 12.33 -1.18
N ARG A 103 1.36 13.39 -1.91
CA ARG A 103 0.68 14.69 -1.83
C ARG A 103 -0.80 14.56 -2.21
N ILE A 104 -1.11 13.87 -3.31
CA ILE A 104 -2.50 13.56 -3.75
C ILE A 104 -3.29 12.81 -2.67
N TYR A 105 -2.66 11.95 -1.88
CA TYR A 105 -3.34 11.18 -0.83
C TYR A 105 -3.71 12.04 0.38
N TRP A 106 -2.87 13.01 0.74
CA TRP A 106 -3.16 13.95 1.84
C TRP A 106 -4.02 15.14 1.41
N GLU A 107 -3.87 15.61 0.18
CA GLU A 107 -4.62 16.74 -0.38
C GLU A 107 -5.92 16.33 -1.09
N ASN A 108 -6.33 15.05 -1.00
CA ASN A 108 -7.50 14.55 -1.71
C ASN A 108 -8.79 15.32 -1.30
N PRO A 109 -9.39 16.14 -2.19
CA PRO A 109 -10.54 16.99 -1.88
C PRO A 109 -11.80 16.22 -1.46
N LEU A 110 -11.82 14.91 -1.76
CA LEU A 110 -12.91 14.01 -1.35
C LEU A 110 -13.08 13.92 0.18
N ARG A 111 -12.04 14.26 0.96
CA ARG A 111 -12.13 14.25 2.43
C ARG A 111 -12.91 15.45 2.98
N SER A 112 -12.80 16.63 2.36
CA SER A 112 -13.60 17.80 2.78
C SER A 112 -15.08 17.64 2.40
N GLN A 113 -15.38 16.97 1.27
CA GLN A 113 -16.76 16.65 0.89
C GLN A 113 -17.47 15.74 1.91
N ALA A 114 -16.73 14.88 2.63
CA ALA A 114 -17.32 14.02 3.66
C ALA A 114 -17.81 14.83 4.88
N GLU A 115 -17.16 15.94 5.20
CA GLU A 115 -17.56 16.84 6.28
C GLU A 115 -18.85 17.61 5.93
N ASP A 116 -19.00 18.01 4.67
CA ASP A 116 -20.22 18.70 4.20
C ASP A 116 -21.47 17.82 4.31
N LEU A 117 -21.37 16.51 4.10
CA LEU A 117 -22.51 15.60 4.21
C LEU A 117 -23.10 15.54 5.63
N THR A 118 -22.30 15.84 6.66
CA THR A 118 -22.80 15.90 8.04
C THR A 118 -23.65 17.13 8.32
N LYS A 119 -23.45 18.23 7.57
CA LYS A 119 -24.25 19.47 7.68
C LYS A 119 -25.69 19.29 7.17
N TYR A 120 -25.89 18.36 6.23
CA TYR A 120 -27.20 18.02 5.67
C TYR A 120 -27.88 16.84 6.39
N ALA A 121 -27.33 16.39 7.52
CA ALA A 121 -27.93 15.31 8.30
C ALA A 121 -29.21 15.82 8.98
N THR A 122 -30.27 15.02 8.91
CA THR A 122 -31.55 15.29 9.57
C THR A 122 -31.94 14.17 10.51
N ASP A 123 -32.66 14.53 11.58
CA ASP A 123 -33.16 13.59 12.60
C ASP A 123 -34.62 13.14 12.37
N ALA A 124 -35.18 13.46 11.19
CA ALA A 124 -36.54 13.12 10.80
C ALA A 124 -36.74 11.61 10.57
N PHE A 125 -35.67 10.88 10.23
CA PHE A 125 -35.73 9.45 9.94
C PHE A 125 -34.88 8.65 10.91
N GLN A 126 -35.43 7.55 11.43
CA GLN A 126 -34.68 6.61 12.26
C GLN A 126 -34.26 5.39 11.45
N CYS A 127 -32.97 5.05 11.47
CA CYS A 127 -32.49 3.86 10.78
C CYS A 127 -32.97 2.58 11.47
N TYR A 128 -33.60 1.67 10.73
CA TYR A 128 -34.08 0.40 11.26
C TYR A 128 -32.95 -0.53 11.73
N LYS A 129 -31.75 -0.44 11.15
CA LYS A 129 -30.62 -1.34 11.45
C LYS A 129 -29.83 -0.93 12.70
N CYS A 130 -29.43 0.34 12.80
CA CYS A 130 -28.60 0.84 13.90
C CYS A 130 -29.35 1.77 14.87
N LYS A 131 -30.65 2.04 14.63
CA LYS A 131 -31.51 2.93 15.44
C LYS A 131 -31.03 4.37 15.56
N SER A 132 -29.96 4.76 14.86
CA SER A 132 -29.47 6.15 14.83
C SER A 132 -30.39 7.04 14.00
N ARG A 133 -30.54 8.30 14.43
CA ARG A 133 -31.35 9.31 13.74
C ARG A 133 -30.59 10.16 12.73
N LYS A 134 -29.25 10.09 12.73
CA LYS A 134 -28.38 10.79 11.78
C LYS A 134 -28.52 10.21 10.36
N CYS A 135 -29.47 10.74 9.61
CA CYS A 135 -29.79 10.29 8.26
C CYS A 135 -29.73 11.45 7.26
N LEU A 136 -29.17 11.17 6.08
CA LEU A 136 -29.23 12.06 4.93
C LEU A 136 -30.45 11.68 4.11
N TYR A 137 -31.33 12.64 3.80
CA TYR A 137 -32.41 12.42 2.83
C TYR A 137 -32.12 13.24 1.58
N THR A 138 -32.41 12.66 0.42
CA THR A 138 -32.30 13.32 -0.86
C THR A 138 -33.55 12.99 -1.65
N GLN A 139 -34.20 14.01 -2.15
CA GLN A 139 -35.37 13.84 -2.99
C GLN A 139 -34.91 13.82 -4.44
N VAL A 140 -35.21 12.71 -5.13
CA VAL A 140 -34.78 12.50 -6.51
C VAL A 140 -36.01 12.17 -7.33
N GLN A 141 -36.22 12.94 -8.39
CA GLN A 141 -37.23 12.63 -9.38
C GLN A 141 -36.71 11.50 -10.25
N THR A 142 -37.27 10.29 -10.11
CA THR A 142 -36.87 9.12 -10.91
C THR A 142 -37.92 8.73 -11.96
N ARG A 143 -39.02 9.47 -12.05
CA ARG A 143 -40.18 9.17 -12.92
C ARG A 143 -40.68 10.45 -13.58
N SER A 144 -41.64 10.31 -14.49
CA SER A 144 -42.30 11.41 -15.21
C SER A 144 -42.85 12.48 -14.26
N ALA A 145 -43.09 13.67 -14.79
CA ALA A 145 -43.54 14.84 -14.02
C ALA A 145 -44.88 14.67 -13.30
N ASP A 146 -45.67 13.68 -13.68
CA ASP A 146 -46.99 13.38 -13.09
C ASP A 146 -46.91 12.59 -11.78
N GLU A 147 -45.73 12.08 -11.41
CA GLU A 147 -45.52 11.37 -10.15
C GLU A 147 -44.74 12.21 -9.13
N PRO A 148 -45.09 12.14 -7.84
CA PRO A 148 -44.39 12.88 -6.80
C PRO A 148 -42.94 12.41 -6.68
N MET A 149 -42.06 13.34 -6.30
CA MET A 149 -40.64 13.07 -6.13
C MET A 149 -40.39 11.95 -5.10
N THR A 150 -39.50 11.01 -5.42
CA THR A 150 -39.17 9.90 -4.51
C THR A 150 -38.10 10.34 -3.52
N THR A 151 -38.32 10.07 -2.23
CA THR A 151 -37.34 10.40 -1.19
C THR A 151 -36.45 9.18 -0.92
N ARG A 152 -35.13 9.35 -1.10
CA ARG A 152 -34.12 8.35 -0.72
C ARG A 152 -33.47 8.78 0.59
N VAL A 153 -33.43 7.88 1.56
CA VAL A 153 -32.81 8.11 2.87
C VAL A 153 -31.59 7.21 2.99
N LYS A 154 -30.47 7.76 3.47
CA LYS A 154 -29.22 7.02 3.75
C LYS A 154 -28.74 7.32 5.16
N CYS A 155 -28.51 6.27 5.94
CA CYS A 155 -27.95 6.39 7.27
C CYS A 155 -26.45 6.71 7.19
N LEU A 156 -26.01 7.76 7.90
CA LEU A 156 -24.61 8.17 7.93
C LEU A 156 -23.76 7.28 8.85
N HIS A 157 -24.38 6.58 9.80
CA HIS A 157 -23.67 5.72 10.76
C HIS A 157 -23.39 4.30 10.21
N CYS A 158 -24.35 3.70 9.50
CA CYS A 158 -24.21 2.33 8.98
C CYS A 158 -24.20 2.23 7.45
N GLY A 159 -24.39 3.36 6.76
CA GLY A 159 -24.42 3.41 5.29
C GLY A 159 -25.68 2.80 4.65
N HIS A 160 -26.61 2.26 5.44
CA HIS A 160 -27.83 1.64 4.93
C HIS A 160 -28.76 2.68 4.30
N GLY A 161 -29.29 2.39 3.11
CA GLY A 161 -30.21 3.29 2.41
C GLY A 161 -31.53 2.61 2.06
N TRP A 162 -32.62 3.37 2.15
CA TRP A 162 -33.98 2.94 1.82
C TRP A 162 -34.75 4.06 1.12
N LYS A 163 -35.89 3.71 0.51
CA LYS A 163 -36.83 4.66 -0.09
C LYS A 163 -38.01 4.82 0.86
N CYS A 164 -38.55 6.02 0.95
CA CYS A 164 -39.83 6.29 1.59
C CYS A 164 -40.79 6.92 0.57
#